data_AF-A0A351HF35-F1
#
_entry.id   AF-A0A351HF35-F1
#
_cell.length_a   1.000
_cell.length_b   1.000
_cell.length_c   1.000
_cell.angle_alpha   90.00
_cell.angle_beta   90.00
_cell.angle_gamma   90.00
#
_symmetry.space_group_name_H-M   'P 1'
#
loop_
_entity.id
_entity.type
_entity.pdbx_description
1 polymer ?
#
loop_
_entity_poly.entity_id
_entity_poly.type
_entity_poly.pdbx_seq_one_letter_code
_entity_poly.pdbx_strand_id
1 'polypeptide(L)'
;MTGMEWITLSVATLIFMFGLVGSLLPVVPGSFIVWLGVIVHRLWMGADASVTWKIVILTGILTLFGQIVDFLMGIWGARKFGASWKGAVGAFVGAFVGFFVPPPLFWLIVGPIAGAVVGELAAGRTFREGGKAGVGTVVGGIIAFALKFGISMCVIALFFFDLSLF
;
A
#
# COMPACT_ATOMS: atom_id res chain seq x y z
N MET A 1 -33.30 -0.08 6.73
CA MET A 1 -32.27 -0.93 6.12
C MET A 1 -32.76 -2.35 6.01
N THR A 2 -32.80 -2.91 4.81
CA THR A 2 -33.14 -4.33 4.57
C THR A 2 -32.02 -5.25 5.04
N GLY A 3 -32.29 -6.56 5.23
CA GLY A 3 -31.26 -7.53 5.60
C GLY A 3 -30.10 -7.62 4.59
N MET A 4 -30.37 -7.32 3.32
CA MET A 4 -29.36 -7.29 2.25
C MET A 4 -28.35 -6.15 2.44
N GLU A 5 -28.80 -4.95 2.82
CA GLU A 5 -27.93 -3.79 3.08
C GLU A 5 -26.94 -4.05 4.21
N TRP A 6 -27.37 -4.74 5.28
CA TRP A 6 -26.48 -5.10 6.38
C TRP A 6 -25.40 -6.09 5.95
N ILE A 7 -25.74 -7.05 5.09
CA ILE A 7 -24.80 -8.05 4.58
C ILE A 7 -23.76 -7.37 3.69
N THR A 8 -24.18 -6.56 2.72
CA THR A 8 -23.27 -5.90 1.78
C THR A 8 -22.34 -4.91 2.49
N LEU A 9 -22.86 -4.14 3.45
CA LEU A 9 -22.05 -3.24 4.27
C LEU A 9 -21.03 -4.00 5.14
N SER A 10 -21.43 -5.13 5.71
CA SER A 10 -20.52 -5.98 6.51
C SER A 10 -19.39 -6.53 5.64
N VAL A 11 -19.70 -7.01 4.44
CA VAL A 11 -18.70 -7.49 3.48
C VAL A 11 -17.75 -6.36 3.06
N ALA A 12 -18.28 -5.19 2.70
CA ALA A 12 -17.45 -4.03 2.35
C ALA A 12 -16.53 -3.61 3.50
N THR A 13 -17.07 -3.56 4.72
CA THR A 13 -16.30 -3.25 5.94
C THR A 13 -15.18 -4.26 6.17
N LEU A 14 -15.44 -5.56 6.00
CA LEU A 14 -14.40 -6.58 6.10
C LEU A 14 -13.29 -6.37 5.06
N ILE A 15 -13.66 -6.07 3.81
CA ILE A 15 -12.68 -5.75 2.75
C ILE A 15 -11.85 -4.51 3.12
N PHE A 16 -12.47 -3.46 3.68
CA PHE A 16 -11.76 -2.28 4.16
C PHE A 16 -10.76 -2.62 5.25
N MET A 17 -11.15 -3.45 6.23
CA MET A 17 -10.27 -3.88 7.31
C MET A 17 -9.09 -4.68 6.78
N PHE A 18 -9.32 -5.62 5.86
CA PHE A 18 -8.23 -6.34 5.18
C PHE A 18 -7.33 -5.42 4.37
N GLY A 19 -7.89 -4.42 3.69
CA GLY A 19 -7.11 -3.43 2.95
C GLY A 19 -6.26 -2.53 3.85
N LEU A 20 -6.79 -2.12 5.02
CA LEU A 20 -6.03 -1.36 6.00
C LEU A 20 -4.90 -2.19 6.62
N VAL A 21 -5.18 -3.43 7.04
CA VAL A 21 -4.14 -4.33 7.53
C VAL A 21 -3.11 -4.60 6.42
N GLY A 22 -3.56 -4.82 5.19
CA GLY A 22 -2.70 -4.98 4.02
C GLY A 22 -1.85 -3.75 3.75
N SER A 23 -2.33 -2.54 4.01
CA SER A 23 -1.56 -1.31 3.80
C SER A 23 -0.36 -1.20 4.77
N LEU A 24 -0.39 -1.90 5.91
CA LEU A 24 0.75 -2.03 6.83
C LEU A 24 1.89 -2.86 6.24
N LEU A 25 1.62 -3.63 5.17
CA LEU A 25 2.59 -4.52 4.55
C LEU A 25 3.16 -3.85 3.28
N PRO A 26 4.50 -3.69 3.15
CA PRO A 26 5.15 -2.97 2.05
C PRO A 26 4.75 -3.44 0.64
N VAL A 27 4.49 -4.74 0.48
CA VAL A 27 4.24 -5.36 -0.84
C VAL A 27 2.75 -5.38 -1.19
N VAL A 28 1.87 -5.34 -0.20
CA VAL A 28 0.44 -5.52 -0.43
C VAL A 28 -0.19 -4.19 -0.83
N PRO A 29 -0.92 -4.10 -1.96
CA PRO A 29 -1.57 -2.86 -2.38
C PRO A 29 -2.85 -2.59 -1.54
N GLY A 30 -2.67 -2.26 -0.26
CA GLY A 30 -3.77 -2.10 0.70
C GLY A 30 -4.85 -1.10 0.27
N SER A 31 -4.46 0.06 -0.28
CA SER A 31 -5.40 1.06 -0.82
C SER A 31 -6.25 0.51 -1.97
N PHE A 32 -5.66 -0.35 -2.81
CA PHE A 32 -6.39 -1.03 -3.89
C PHE A 32 -7.43 -2.01 -3.33
N ILE A 33 -7.07 -2.80 -2.30
CA ILE A 33 -8.01 -3.69 -1.62
C ILE A 33 -9.15 -2.89 -0.98
N VAL A 34 -8.85 -1.76 -0.35
CA VAL A 34 -9.88 -0.85 0.17
C VAL A 34 -10.83 -0.39 -0.93
N TRP A 35 -10.31 0.05 -2.07
CA TRP A 35 -11.13 0.48 -3.19
C TRP A 35 -11.98 -0.65 -3.80
N LEU A 36 -11.52 -1.90 -3.78
CA LEU A 36 -12.35 -3.05 -4.17
C LEU A 36 -13.60 -3.16 -3.30
N GLY A 37 -13.52 -2.84 -1.99
CA GLY A 37 -14.70 -2.81 -1.12
C GLY A 37 -15.75 -1.80 -1.59
N VAL A 38 -15.31 -0.63 -2.08
CA VAL A 38 -16.18 0.41 -2.64
C VAL A 38 -16.89 -0.10 -3.90
N ILE A 39 -16.15 -0.73 -4.83
CA ILE A 39 -16.73 -1.30 -6.05
C ILE A 39 -17.69 -2.44 -5.74
N VAL A 40 -17.29 -3.37 -4.86
CA VAL A 40 -18.12 -4.52 -4.49
C VAL A 40 -19.46 -4.05 -3.93
N HIS A 41 -19.45 -3.05 -3.04
CA HIS A 41 -20.68 -2.48 -2.51
C HIS A 41 -21.55 -1.85 -3.60
N ARG A 42 -20.95 -1.05 -4.51
CA ARG A 42 -21.67 -0.42 -5.62
C ARG A 42 -22.28 -1.41 -6.60
N LEU A 43 -21.54 -2.45 -6.98
CA LEU A 43 -22.03 -3.45 -7.93
C LEU A 43 -23.14 -4.32 -7.34
N TRP A 44 -23.11 -4.57 -6.03
CA TRP A 44 -24.12 -5.39 -5.38
C TRP A 44 -25.42 -4.61 -5.13
N MET A 45 -25.33 -3.43 -4.51
CA MET A 45 -26.51 -2.65 -4.12
C MET A 45 -27.12 -1.82 -5.26
N GLY A 46 -26.38 -1.63 -6.36
CA GLY A 46 -26.86 -0.86 -7.50
C GLY A 46 -26.87 0.65 -7.26
N ALA A 47 -27.59 1.38 -8.12
CA ALA A 47 -27.53 2.84 -8.15
C ALA A 47 -28.24 3.53 -6.99
N ASP A 48 -29.31 2.91 -6.51
CA ASP A 48 -30.31 3.54 -5.63
C ASP A 48 -30.00 3.36 -4.15
N ALA A 49 -29.10 2.45 -3.79
CA ALA A 49 -28.80 2.07 -2.41
C ALA A 49 -27.29 1.97 -2.11
N SER A 50 -26.45 2.61 -2.92
CA SER A 50 -25.00 2.67 -2.71
C SER A 50 -24.39 3.94 -3.30
N VAL A 51 -23.16 4.22 -2.86
CA VAL A 51 -22.32 5.34 -3.31
C VAL A 51 -22.34 5.59 -4.82
N THR A 52 -22.30 6.86 -5.22
CA THR A 52 -22.37 7.28 -6.62
C THR A 52 -21.14 6.85 -7.42
N TRP A 53 -21.28 6.59 -8.73
CA TRP A 53 -20.14 6.35 -9.63
C TRP A 53 -19.08 7.46 -9.60
N LYS A 54 -19.47 8.70 -9.30
CA LYS A 54 -18.54 9.82 -9.06
C LYS A 54 -17.56 9.50 -7.93
N ILE A 55 -18.04 8.95 -6.82
CA ILE A 55 -17.21 8.56 -5.68
C ILE A 55 -16.36 7.34 -6.00
N VAL A 56 -16.90 6.35 -6.70
CA VAL A 56 -16.12 5.19 -7.14
C VAL A 56 -14.93 5.62 -8.02
N ILE A 57 -15.15 6.53 -8.98
CA ILE A 57 -14.10 7.04 -9.86
C ILE A 57 -13.10 7.91 -9.08
N LEU A 58 -13.59 8.85 -8.24
CA LEU A 58 -12.74 9.72 -7.45
C LEU A 58 -11.82 8.94 -6.50
N THR A 59 -12.39 7.97 -5.76
CA THR A 59 -11.63 7.10 -4.86
C THR A 59 -10.69 6.17 -5.63
N GLY A 60 -11.05 5.77 -6.85
CA GLY A 60 -10.18 5.00 -7.75
C GLY A 60 -8.97 5.81 -8.19
N ILE A 61 -9.15 7.07 -8.57
CA ILE A 61 -8.05 7.99 -8.90
C ILE A 61 -7.15 8.20 -7.69
N LEU A 62 -7.73 8.44 -6.50
CA LEU A 62 -6.96 8.63 -5.28
C LEU A 62 -6.15 7.36 -4.92
N THR A 63 -6.73 6.19 -5.14
CA THR A 63 -6.07 4.90 -4.94
C THR A 63 -4.89 4.70 -5.90
N LEU A 64 -5.09 4.98 -7.19
CA LEU A 64 -4.03 4.93 -8.20
C LEU A 64 -2.90 5.91 -7.88
N PHE A 65 -3.24 7.14 -7.49
CA PHE A 65 -2.28 8.14 -7.03
C PHE A 65 -1.50 7.62 -5.83
N GLY A 66 -2.17 7.04 -4.84
CA GLY A 66 -1.53 6.44 -3.67
C GLY A 66 -0.55 5.33 -4.03
N GLN A 67 -0.89 4.47 -4.99
CA GLN A 67 -0.02 3.39 -5.42
C GLN A 67 1.25 3.91 -6.13
N ILE A 68 1.11 4.97 -6.92
CA ILE A 68 2.25 5.64 -7.56
C ILE A 68 3.14 6.28 -6.49
N VAL A 69 2.54 7.00 -5.54
CA VAL A 69 3.27 7.64 -4.44
C VAL A 69 4.00 6.61 -3.57
N ASP A 70 3.36 5.48 -3.25
CA ASP A 70 3.96 4.37 -2.48
C ASP A 70 5.27 3.90 -3.12
N PHE A 71 5.22 3.63 -4.44
CA PHE A 71 6.39 3.22 -5.21
C PHE A 71 7.47 4.30 -5.27
N LEU A 72 7.07 5.55 -5.54
CA LEU A 72 8.00 6.68 -5.63
C LEU A 72 8.67 6.97 -4.28
N MET A 73 7.95 6.90 -3.17
CA MET A 73 8.49 7.12 -1.83
C MET A 73 9.46 6.01 -1.42
N GLY A 74 9.19 4.76 -1.79
CA GLY A 74 10.13 3.65 -1.58
C GLY A 74 11.46 3.88 -2.29
N ILE A 75 11.42 4.23 -3.58
CA ILE A 75 12.64 4.57 -4.35
C ILE A 75 13.31 5.81 -3.79
N TRP A 76 12.54 6.87 -3.54
CA TRP A 76 13.05 8.14 -3.05
C TRP A 76 13.76 7.97 -1.71
N GLY A 77 13.20 7.20 -0.78
CA GLY A 77 13.83 6.94 0.52
C GLY A 77 15.18 6.25 0.36
N ALA A 78 15.26 5.19 -0.44
CA ALA A 78 16.54 4.54 -0.71
C ALA A 78 17.55 5.51 -1.34
N ARG A 79 17.13 6.27 -2.37
CA ARG A 79 17.99 7.23 -3.09
C ARG A 79 18.43 8.40 -2.23
N LYS A 80 17.58 8.88 -1.31
CA LYS A 80 17.87 10.00 -0.42
C LYS A 80 19.06 9.71 0.49
N PHE A 81 19.30 8.44 0.82
CA PHE A 81 20.44 7.98 1.62
C PHE A 81 21.62 7.46 0.76
N GLY A 82 21.61 7.77 -0.53
CA GLY A 82 22.72 7.53 -1.44
C GLY A 82 22.68 6.19 -2.17
N ALA A 83 21.57 5.45 -2.14
CA ALA A 83 21.45 4.19 -2.87
C ALA A 83 21.67 4.37 -4.39
N SER A 84 22.40 3.45 -5.00
CA SER A 84 22.48 3.31 -6.45
C SER A 84 21.18 2.72 -7.01
N TRP A 85 21.08 2.62 -8.34
CA TRP A 85 19.96 1.94 -8.97
C TRP A 85 19.89 0.47 -8.56
N LYS A 86 21.04 -0.20 -8.46
CA LYS A 86 21.10 -1.61 -8.06
C LYS A 86 20.69 -1.81 -6.59
N GLY A 87 21.01 -0.87 -5.70
CA GLY A 87 20.54 -0.89 -4.31
C GLY A 87 19.03 -0.69 -4.21
N ALA A 88 18.45 0.24 -4.98
CA ALA A 88 17.00 0.44 -5.01
C ALA A 88 16.25 -0.79 -5.57
N VAL A 89 16.74 -1.38 -6.66
CA VAL A 89 16.18 -2.61 -7.22
C VAL A 89 16.39 -3.78 -6.25
N GLY A 90 17.56 -3.88 -5.62
CA GLY A 90 17.86 -4.88 -4.61
C GLY A 90 16.90 -4.81 -3.42
N ALA A 91 16.58 -3.60 -2.94
CA ALA A 91 15.56 -3.38 -1.92
C ALA A 91 14.17 -3.87 -2.34
N PHE A 92 13.76 -3.55 -3.56
CA PHE A 92 12.46 -3.98 -4.09
C PHE A 92 12.38 -5.51 -4.22
N VAL A 93 13.42 -6.14 -4.78
CA VAL A 93 13.52 -7.61 -4.88
C VAL A 93 13.57 -8.24 -3.49
N GLY A 94 14.31 -7.64 -2.56
CA GLY A 94 14.39 -8.09 -1.17
C GLY A 94 13.05 -8.02 -0.44
N ALA A 95 12.26 -6.97 -0.67
CA ALA A 95 10.88 -6.86 -0.17
C ALA A 95 10.00 -7.97 -0.75
N PHE A 96 10.07 -8.18 -2.06
CA PHE A 96 9.26 -9.15 -2.77
C PHE A 96 9.60 -10.59 -2.36
N VAL A 97 10.88 -10.97 -2.40
CA VAL A 97 11.33 -12.30 -1.97
C VAL A 97 11.06 -12.50 -0.49
N GLY A 98 11.36 -11.49 0.35
CA GLY A 98 11.13 -11.54 1.79
C GLY A 98 9.67 -11.84 2.16
N PHE A 99 8.71 -11.31 1.39
CA PHE A 99 7.29 -11.62 1.60
C PHE A 99 6.95 -13.12 1.50
N PHE A 100 7.69 -13.89 0.70
CA PHE A 100 7.48 -15.33 0.54
C PHE A 100 8.30 -16.20 1.52
N VAL A 101 9.21 -15.60 2.30
CA VAL A 101 10.06 -16.33 3.25
C VAL A 101 9.41 -16.31 4.64
N PRO A 102 9.10 -17.47 5.25
CA PRO A 102 8.57 -17.52 6.62
C PRO A 102 9.66 -17.18 7.67
N PRO A 103 9.34 -16.38 8.71
CA PRO A 103 8.10 -15.64 8.94
C PRO A 103 8.04 -14.33 8.11
N PRO A 104 6.97 -14.08 7.33
CA PRO A 104 6.95 -13.02 6.31
C PRO A 104 7.06 -11.60 6.90
N LEU A 105 6.45 -11.35 8.06
CA LEU A 105 6.48 -10.05 8.73
C LEU A 105 7.90 -9.57 9.07
N PHE A 106 8.79 -10.48 9.45
CA PHE A 106 10.19 -10.16 9.74
C PHE A 106 10.93 -9.75 8.47
N TRP A 107 10.74 -10.54 7.41
CA TRP A 107 11.42 -10.34 6.13
C TRP A 107 10.88 -9.17 5.31
N LEU A 108 9.70 -8.65 5.62
CA LEU A 108 9.18 -7.42 5.01
C LEU A 108 10.00 -6.17 5.38
N ILE A 109 10.70 -6.17 6.51
CA ILE A 109 11.62 -5.09 6.90
C ILE A 109 13.06 -5.49 6.57
N VAL A 110 13.46 -6.70 6.93
CA VAL A 110 14.85 -7.17 6.76
C VAL A 110 15.18 -7.42 5.30
N GLY A 111 14.25 -7.96 4.51
CA GLY A 111 14.41 -8.23 3.09
C GLY A 111 14.81 -7.00 2.28
N PRO A 112 14.06 -5.87 2.35
CA PRO A 112 14.45 -4.65 1.67
C PRO A 112 15.82 -4.09 2.10
N ILE A 113 16.17 -4.18 3.39
CA ILE A 113 17.48 -3.73 3.90
C ILE A 113 18.60 -4.63 3.34
N ALA A 114 18.47 -5.94 3.49
CA ALA A 114 19.44 -6.91 3.01
C ALA A 114 19.59 -6.82 1.49
N GLY A 115 18.49 -6.70 0.77
CA GLY A 115 18.44 -6.49 -0.67
C GLY A 115 19.14 -5.20 -1.09
N ALA A 116 18.92 -4.09 -0.37
CA ALA A 116 19.63 -2.84 -0.62
C ALA A 116 21.15 -2.99 -0.45
N VAL A 117 21.59 -3.63 0.64
CA VAL A 117 23.00 -3.87 0.94
C VAL A 117 23.65 -4.73 -0.16
N VAL A 118 23.03 -5.87 -0.49
CA VAL A 118 23.52 -6.77 -1.56
C VAL A 118 23.55 -6.05 -2.91
N GLY A 119 22.52 -5.25 -3.22
CA GLY A 119 22.45 -4.46 -4.45
C GLY A 119 23.56 -3.40 -4.56
N GLU A 120 23.89 -2.73 -3.45
CA GLU A 120 25.01 -1.77 -3.41
C GLU A 120 26.36 -2.47 -3.54
N LEU A 121 26.57 -3.62 -2.89
CA LEU A 121 27.79 -4.42 -3.05
C LEU A 121 27.96 -4.88 -4.50
N ALA A 122 26.88 -5.32 -5.15
CA ALA A 122 26.87 -5.68 -6.57
C ALA A 122 27.05 -4.45 -7.51
N ALA A 123 26.93 -3.23 -7.00
CA ALA A 123 27.28 -1.99 -7.67
C ALA A 123 28.76 -1.60 -7.48
N GLY A 124 29.56 -2.41 -6.79
CA GLY A 124 30.96 -2.12 -6.47
C GLY A 124 31.11 -1.13 -5.31
N ARG A 125 30.07 -0.94 -4.50
CA ARG A 125 30.07 0.01 -3.38
C ARG A 125 30.39 -0.68 -2.07
N THR A 126 30.69 0.11 -1.05
CA THR A 126 31.11 -0.40 0.26
C THR A 126 29.93 -0.87 1.09
N PHE A 127 30.18 -1.76 2.06
CA PHE A 127 29.16 -2.19 3.02
C PHE A 127 28.56 -1.01 3.81
N ARG A 128 29.38 0.03 4.08
CA ARG A 128 28.93 1.26 4.74
C ARG A 128 27.91 2.02 3.90
N GLU A 129 28.10 2.10 2.58
CA GLU A 129 27.13 2.69 1.66
C GLU A 129 25.87 1.83 1.57
N GLY A 130 26.02 0.51 1.50
CA GLY A 130 24.90 -0.45 1.56
C GLY A 130 24.04 -0.29 2.80
N GLY A 131 24.65 -0.15 3.97
CA GLY A 131 23.93 0.08 5.23
C GLY A 131 23.14 1.39 5.22
N LYS A 132 23.71 2.48 4.69
CA LYS A 132 22.99 3.75 4.51
C LYS A 132 21.81 3.60 3.56
N ALA A 133 21.99 2.91 2.44
CA ALA A 133 20.92 2.62 1.49
C ALA A 133 19.78 1.83 2.16
N GLY A 134 20.12 0.82 2.98
CA GLY A 134 19.14 0.05 3.75
C GLY A 134 18.33 0.91 4.73
N VAL A 135 18.98 1.83 5.46
CA VAL A 135 18.27 2.81 6.31
C VAL A 135 17.34 3.67 5.48
N GLY A 136 17.78 4.13 4.30
CA GLY A 136 16.93 4.90 3.39
C GLY A 136 15.70 4.14 2.92
N THR A 137 15.82 2.84 2.66
CA THR A 137 14.68 1.99 2.30
C THR A 137 13.66 1.90 3.44
N VAL A 138 14.10 1.79 4.70
CA VAL A 138 13.19 1.79 5.86
C VAL A 138 12.48 3.13 5.99
N VAL A 139 13.22 4.25 5.90
CA VAL A 139 12.65 5.60 6.00
C VAL A 139 11.65 5.85 4.87
N GLY A 140 12.00 5.49 3.63
CA GLY A 140 11.11 5.55 2.48
C GLY A 140 9.86 4.71 2.68
N GLY A 141 10.02 3.48 3.17
CA GLY A 141 8.92 2.57 3.46
C GLY A 141 7.96 3.11 4.51
N ILE A 142 8.45 3.74 5.59
CA ILE A 142 7.59 4.34 6.62
C ILE A 142 6.78 5.51 6.05
N ILE A 143 7.40 6.37 5.23
CA ILE A 143 6.72 7.51 4.61
C ILE A 143 5.68 7.02 3.60
N ALA A 144 6.05 6.04 2.77
CA ALA A 144 5.16 5.38 1.81
C ALA A 144 3.95 4.76 2.51
N PHE A 145 4.19 4.03 3.60
CA PHE A 145 3.17 3.48 4.48
C PHE A 145 2.21 4.55 5.01
N ALA A 146 2.73 5.63 5.61
CA ALA A 146 1.90 6.67 6.20
C ALA A 146 0.98 7.33 5.15
N LEU A 147 1.51 7.61 3.96
CA LEU A 147 0.74 8.19 2.85
C LEU A 147 -0.33 7.22 2.33
N LYS A 148 0.04 5.96 2.09
CA LYS A 148 -0.88 4.92 1.62
C LYS A 148 -1.99 4.60 2.62
N PHE A 149 -1.65 4.54 3.90
CA PHE A 149 -2.62 4.36 4.98
C PHE A 149 -3.58 5.55 5.05
N GLY A 150 -3.06 6.79 5.01
CA GLY A 150 -3.88 8.00 4.97
C GLY A 150 -4.83 8.03 3.78
N ILE A 151 -4.36 7.67 2.58
CA ILE A 151 -5.20 7.55 1.39
C ILE A 151 -6.30 6.49 1.57
N SER A 152 -5.96 5.34 2.13
CA SER A 152 -6.93 4.27 2.40
C SER A 152 -8.03 4.74 3.36
N MET A 153 -7.66 5.49 4.41
CA MET A 153 -8.61 6.10 5.33
C MET A 153 -9.48 7.16 4.66
N CYS A 154 -8.92 8.01 3.79
CA CYS A 154 -9.68 8.97 3.02
C CYS A 154 -10.70 8.29 2.09
N VAL A 155 -10.33 7.19 1.42
CA VAL A 155 -11.26 6.42 0.58
C VAL A 155 -12.43 5.89 1.39
N ILE A 156 -12.15 5.30 2.57
CA ILE A 156 -13.18 4.77 3.46
C ILE A 156 -14.09 5.89 3.98
N ALA A 157 -13.52 7.02 4.37
CA ALA A 157 -14.29 8.18 4.83
C ALA A 157 -15.21 8.73 3.72
N LEU A 158 -14.71 8.86 2.49
CA LEU A 158 -15.51 9.28 1.34
C LEU A 158 -16.63 8.30 1.02
N PHE A 159 -16.36 6.99 1.16
CA PHE A 159 -17.38 5.96 0.99
C PHE A 159 -18.53 6.12 1.99
N PHE A 160 -18.23 6.19 3.30
CA PHE A 160 -19.25 6.33 4.33
C PHE A 160 -19.97 7.69 4.26
N PHE A 161 -19.25 8.75 3.93
CA PHE A 161 -19.85 10.07 3.76
C PHE A 161 -20.88 10.08 2.63
N ASP A 162 -20.52 9.59 1.43
CA ASP A 162 -21.47 9.55 0.30
C ASP A 162 -22.62 8.58 0.56
N LEU A 163 -22.37 7.45 1.23
CA LEU A 163 -23.41 6.50 1.60
C LEU A 163 -24.44 7.11 2.56
N SER A 164 -24.02 8.01 3.47
CA SER A 164 -24.91 8.69 4.42
C SER A 164 -25.82 9.77 3.81
N LEU A 165 -25.59 10.13 2.54
CA LEU A 165 -26.42 11.09 1.81
C LEU A 165 -27.64 10.43 1.14
N PHE A 166 -27.76 9.11 1.23
CA PHE A 166 -28.90 8.30 0.77
C PHE A 166 -29.73 7.83 1.97
#